data_AF-A0A968KB28-F1
#
_entry.id   AF-A0A968KB28-F1
#
_cell.length_a   1.000
_cell.length_b   1.000
_cell.length_c   1.000
_cell.angle_alpha   90.00
_cell.angle_beta   90.00
_cell.angle_gamma   90.00
#
_symmetry.space_group_name_H-M   'P 1'
#
loop_
_entity.id
_entity.type
_entity.pdbx_description
1 polymer ?
#
loop_
_entity_poly.entity_id
_entity_poly.type
_entity_poly.pdbx_seq_one_letter_code
_entity_poly.pdbx_strand_id
1 'polypeptide(L)'
;MLADYDVDVEWRAFELHPEVPPEGMPLPPYIRANFDAMSRRLQEMAKEGGMEMVMSAEKMPNSRRALEAAEYAREKGCHEAFHRVVFRRFYGEGEDLGSWQMLRAAAAEVGLDPDEMQRVTEHGHYREGVDAQIAEARSMGIT
;
A
#
# COMPACT_ATOMS: atom_id res chain seq x y z
N MET A 1 20.96 5.50 5.41
CA MET A 1 20.46 4.19 5.87
C MET A 1 20.64 3.09 4.83
N LEU A 2 20.15 3.21 3.59
CA LEU A 2 20.57 2.28 2.50
C LEU A 2 21.89 2.68 1.85
N ALA A 3 22.20 3.97 1.76
CA ALA A 3 23.47 4.48 1.23
C ALA A 3 24.72 4.06 2.04
N ASP A 4 24.52 3.47 3.22
CA ASP A 4 25.59 3.04 4.12
C ASP A 4 25.97 1.55 3.93
N TYR A 5 25.23 0.83 3.09
CA TYR A 5 25.41 -0.60 2.82
C TYR A 5 25.29 -0.89 1.32
N ASP A 6 26.14 -1.75 0.78
CA ASP A 6 26.09 -2.19 -0.63
C ASP A 6 25.00 -3.25 -0.81
N VAL A 7 23.74 -2.82 -0.79
CA VAL A 7 22.56 -3.68 -0.92
C VAL A 7 21.55 -3.10 -1.91
N ASP A 8 21.00 -3.98 -2.74
CA ASP A 8 19.86 -3.67 -3.60
C ASP A 8 18.55 -4.06 -2.90
N VAL A 9 17.59 -3.12 -2.85
CA VAL A 9 16.27 -3.35 -2.26
C VAL A 9 15.23 -3.45 -3.37
N GLU A 10 14.61 -4.63 -3.47
CA GLU A 10 13.48 -4.85 -4.36
C GLU A 10 12.18 -4.94 -3.54
N TRP A 11 11.25 -4.01 -3.78
CA TRP A 11 9.91 -4.07 -3.20
C TRP A 11 9.10 -5.20 -3.84
N ARG A 12 8.38 -5.98 -3.04
CA ARG A 12 7.47 -7.04 -3.52
C ARG A 12 6.09 -6.90 -2.90
N ALA A 13 5.05 -7.15 -3.70
CA ALA A 13 3.66 -7.11 -3.28
C ALA A 13 3.33 -8.23 -2.30
N PHE A 14 2.58 -7.88 -1.25
CA PHE A 14 2.06 -8.84 -0.28
C PHE A 14 0.72 -8.37 0.27
N GLU A 15 -0.23 -9.29 0.42
CA GLU A 15 -1.54 -9.02 1.04
C GLU A 15 -1.63 -9.75 2.37
N LEU A 16 -1.68 -8.99 3.47
CA LEU A 16 -1.90 -9.53 4.82
C LEU A 16 -3.32 -10.09 4.98
N HIS A 17 -4.29 -9.42 4.37
CA HIS A 17 -5.71 -9.75 4.44
C HIS A 17 -6.33 -9.83 3.04
N PRO A 18 -5.97 -10.85 2.23
CA PRO A 18 -6.51 -11.03 0.87
C PRO A 18 -8.03 -11.31 0.85
N GLU A 19 -8.60 -11.72 1.99
CA GLU A 19 -10.03 -11.95 2.17
C GLU A 19 -10.85 -10.66 2.26
N VAL A 20 -10.22 -9.51 2.50
CA VAL A 20 -10.91 -8.23 2.61
C VAL A 20 -11.46 -7.85 1.24
N PRO A 21 -12.76 -7.54 1.09
CA PRO A 21 -13.34 -7.22 -0.20
C PRO A 21 -12.79 -5.90 -0.76
N PRO A 22 -12.91 -5.63 -2.08
CA PRO A 22 -12.32 -4.45 -2.72
C PRO A 22 -12.76 -3.09 -2.12
N GLU A 23 -13.97 -3.04 -1.58
CA GLU A 23 -14.53 -1.89 -0.87
C GLU A 23 -14.00 -1.74 0.57
N GLY A 24 -13.17 -2.66 1.05
CA GLY A 24 -12.73 -2.78 2.43
C GLY A 24 -13.82 -3.32 3.36
N MET A 25 -13.49 -3.51 4.63
CA MET A 25 -14.46 -3.99 5.62
C MET A 25 -14.29 -3.30 6.97
N PRO A 26 -15.30 -3.31 7.85
CA PRO A 26 -15.13 -2.84 9.20
C PRO A 26 -13.99 -3.56 9.92
N LEU A 27 -13.26 -2.84 10.76
CA LEU A 27 -12.19 -3.44 11.56
C LEU A 27 -12.70 -4.63 12.39
N PRO A 28 -12.06 -5.82 12.28
CA PRO A 28 -12.44 -7.00 13.05
C PRO A 28 -12.44 -6.75 14.57
N PRO A 29 -13.30 -7.44 15.35
CA PRO A 29 -13.41 -7.22 16.79
C PRO A 29 -12.09 -7.34 17.56
N TYR A 30 -11.23 -8.29 17.16
CA TYR A 30 -9.93 -8.52 17.82
C TYR A 30 -8.93 -7.37 17.60
N ILE A 31 -8.99 -6.69 16.46
CA ILE A 31 -8.18 -5.49 16.19
C ILE A 31 -8.80 -4.30 16.92
N ARG A 32 -10.13 -4.14 16.83
CA ARG A 32 -10.86 -3.04 17.47
C ARG A 32 -10.62 -2.99 18.99
N ALA A 33 -10.59 -4.15 19.64
CA ALA A 33 -10.35 -4.25 21.09
C ALA A 33 -8.98 -3.69 21.52
N ASN A 34 -7.98 -3.75 20.64
CA ASN A 34 -6.61 -3.29 20.93
C ASN A 34 -6.24 -2.02 20.15
N PHE A 35 -7.17 -1.42 19.41
CA PHE A 35 -6.90 -0.39 18.42
C PHE A 35 -6.18 0.81 19.05
N ASP A 36 -6.67 1.33 20.17
CA ASP A 36 -6.08 2.52 20.80
C ASP A 36 -4.64 2.31 21.24
N ALA A 37 -4.33 1.14 21.82
CA ALA A 37 -2.98 0.83 22.27
C ALA A 37 -2.03 0.61 21.08
N MET A 38 -2.50 -0.12 20.06
CA MET A 38 -1.78 -0.35 18.81
C MET A 38 -1.51 0.97 18.08
N SER A 39 -2.54 1.81 17.92
CA SER A 39 -2.47 3.09 17.22
C SER A 39 -1.51 4.05 17.89
N ARG A 40 -1.57 4.20 19.22
CA ARG A 40 -0.61 5.06 19.94
C ARG A 40 0.83 4.65 19.70
N ARG A 41 1.12 3.35 19.81
CA ARG A 41 2.47 2.81 19.58
C ARG A 41 2.95 3.07 18.16
N LEU A 42 2.11 2.85 17.15
CA LEU A 42 2.46 3.10 15.75
C LEU A 42 2.67 4.59 15.46
N GLN A 43 1.86 5.47 16.07
CA GLN A 43 2.02 6.92 15.96
C GLN A 43 3.31 7.42 16.59
N GLU A 44 3.70 6.90 17.75
CA GLU A 44 4.99 7.21 18.39
C GLU A 44 6.17 6.79 17.50
N MET A 45 6.15 5.57 16.96
CA MET A 45 7.18 5.09 16.03
C MET A 45 7.24 5.92 14.74
N ALA A 46 6.09 6.29 14.18
CA ALA A 46 6.03 7.14 12.99
C ALA A 46 6.67 8.52 13.27
N LYS A 47 6.35 9.11 14.43
CA LYS A 47 6.90 10.40 14.85
C LYS A 47 8.41 10.36 15.05
N GLU A 48 8.93 9.29 15.64
CA GLU A 48 10.39 9.04 15.72
C GLU A 48 11.03 8.94 14.32
N GLY A 49 10.30 8.40 13.35
CA GLY A 49 10.66 8.37 11.93
C GLY A 49 10.41 9.67 11.16
N GLY A 50 9.94 10.74 11.81
CA GLY A 50 9.69 12.04 11.18
C GLY A 50 8.39 12.13 10.37
N MET A 51 7.42 11.24 10.63
CA MET A 51 6.11 11.21 9.96
C MET A 51 4.98 11.27 10.98
N GLU A 52 3.98 12.11 10.75
CA GLU A 52 2.71 12.00 11.48
C GLU A 52 1.87 10.87 10.90
N MET A 53 1.26 10.04 11.76
CA MET A 53 0.43 8.92 11.32
C MET A 53 -1.02 9.07 11.78
N VAL A 54 -1.93 8.95 10.83
CA VAL A 54 -3.38 8.87 11.00
C VAL A 54 -3.79 7.41 10.85
N MET A 55 -4.53 6.91 11.84
CA MET A 55 -5.14 5.58 11.79
C MET A 55 -6.64 5.70 11.97
N SER A 56 -7.42 5.03 11.11
CA SER A 56 -8.87 4.95 11.24
C SER A 56 -9.27 3.69 12.01
N ALA A 57 -10.12 3.86 13.02
CA ALA A 57 -10.75 2.77 13.77
C ALA A 57 -12.01 2.21 13.06
N GLU A 58 -12.30 2.67 11.85
CA GLU A 58 -13.53 2.34 11.15
C GLU A 58 -13.35 1.17 10.19
N LYS A 59 -12.32 1.23 9.32
CA LYS A 59 -12.21 0.38 8.13
C LYS A 59 -10.82 -0.22 7.96
N MET A 60 -10.78 -1.52 7.71
CA MET A 60 -9.64 -2.24 7.15
C MET A 60 -9.68 -2.12 5.62
N PRO A 61 -8.64 -1.55 4.98
CA PRO A 61 -8.61 -1.43 3.53
C PRO A 61 -8.25 -2.76 2.85
N ASN A 62 -8.65 -2.91 1.60
CA ASN A 62 -8.04 -3.87 0.69
C ASN A 62 -6.89 -3.17 -0.07
N SER A 63 -5.71 -3.78 -0.08
CA SER A 63 -4.50 -3.23 -0.72
C SER A 63 -4.34 -3.62 -2.18
N ARG A 64 -5.15 -4.55 -2.71
CA ARG A 64 -4.96 -5.15 -4.04
C ARG A 64 -4.79 -4.11 -5.13
N ARG A 65 -5.71 -3.15 -5.18
CA ARG A 65 -5.73 -2.08 -6.20
C ARG A 65 -4.46 -1.23 -6.13
N ALA A 66 -4.01 -0.88 -4.92
CA ALA A 66 -2.80 -0.11 -4.72
C ALA A 66 -1.53 -0.89 -5.10
N LEU A 67 -1.50 -2.21 -4.83
CA LEU A 67 -0.42 -3.09 -5.23
C LEU A 67 -0.32 -3.24 -6.76
N GLU A 68 -1.45 -3.45 -7.44
CA GLU A 68 -1.48 -3.50 -8.91
C GLU A 68 -1.10 -2.14 -9.54
N ALA A 69 -1.55 -1.02 -8.96
CA ALA A 69 -1.11 0.32 -9.40
C ALA A 69 0.38 0.57 -9.15
N ALA A 70 0.97 -0.02 -8.10
CA ALA A 70 2.40 0.06 -7.85
C ALA A 70 3.21 -0.70 -8.92
N GLU A 71 2.70 -1.81 -9.44
CA GLU A 71 3.34 -2.52 -10.56
C GLU A 71 3.31 -1.70 -11.86
N TYR A 72 2.22 -0.97 -12.14
CA TYR A 72 2.23 0.03 -13.20
C TYR A 72 3.34 1.07 -13.00
N ALA A 73 3.45 1.64 -11.79
CA ALA A 73 4.51 2.59 -11.47
C ALA A 73 5.91 1.98 -11.62
N ARG A 74 6.08 0.68 -11.33
CA ARG A 74 7.34 -0.05 -11.54
C ARG A 74 7.74 -0.13 -12.99
N GLU A 75 6.82 -0.51 -13.88
CA GLU A 75 7.12 -0.57 -15.32
C GLU A 75 7.52 0.78 -15.90
N LYS A 76 7.03 1.87 -15.31
CA LYS A 76 7.37 3.25 -15.70
C LYS A 76 8.59 3.81 -14.95
N GLY A 77 9.24 3.04 -14.08
CA GLY A 77 10.43 3.46 -13.32
C GLY A 77 10.15 4.36 -12.12
N CYS A 78 8.89 4.46 -11.68
CA CYS A 78 8.41 5.36 -10.62
C CYS A 78 7.94 4.61 -9.36
N HIS A 79 8.19 3.30 -9.22
CA HIS A 79 7.67 2.50 -8.10
C HIS A 79 7.94 3.13 -6.73
N GLU A 80 9.20 3.47 -6.43
CA GLU A 80 9.56 3.99 -5.11
C GLU A 80 8.90 5.34 -4.82
N ALA A 81 8.89 6.25 -5.80
CA ALA A 81 8.23 7.55 -5.66
C ALA A 81 6.73 7.39 -5.44
N PHE A 82 6.07 6.56 -6.26
CA PHE A 82 4.64 6.27 -6.14
C PHE A 82 4.31 5.62 -4.79
N HIS A 83 5.10 4.62 -4.37
CA HIS A 83 4.93 3.93 -3.10
C HIS A 83 5.04 4.90 -1.92
N ARG A 84 6.00 5.83 -1.92
CA ARG A 84 6.13 6.86 -0.88
C ARG A 84 4.90 7.78 -0.84
N VAL A 85 4.38 8.19 -1.99
CA VAL A 85 3.18 9.05 -2.07
C VAL A 85 1.93 8.30 -1.57
N VAL A 86 1.73 7.05 -1.97
CA VAL A 86 0.62 6.21 -1.50
C VAL A 86 0.68 6.02 0.02
N PHE A 87 1.86 5.75 0.57
CA PHE A 87 2.06 5.65 2.03
C PHE A 87 1.74 6.96 2.75
N ARG A 88 2.21 8.10 2.23
CA ARG A 88 1.94 9.43 2.79
C ARG A 88 0.43 9.72 2.79
N ARG A 89 -0.25 9.48 1.67
CA ARG A 89 -1.70 9.73 1.53
C ARG A 89 -2.52 8.83 2.45
N PHE A 90 -2.19 7.54 2.52
CA PHE A 90 -2.92 6.60 3.37
C PHE A 90 -2.61 6.81 4.85
N TYR A 91 -1.35 6.69 5.26
CA TYR A 91 -0.96 6.74 6.67
C TYR A 91 -0.77 8.15 7.21
N GLY A 92 -0.41 9.15 6.40
CA GLY A 92 -0.21 10.52 6.86
C GLY A 92 -1.45 11.40 6.73
N GLU A 93 -2.21 11.24 5.66
CA GLU A 93 -3.35 12.10 5.32
C GLU A 93 -4.70 11.42 5.58
N GLY A 94 -4.72 10.10 5.81
CA GLY A 94 -5.94 9.34 6.10
C GLY A 94 -6.86 9.11 4.90
N GLU A 95 -6.34 9.21 3.67
CA GLU A 95 -7.10 8.95 2.45
C GLU A 95 -7.42 7.46 2.27
N ASP A 96 -8.46 7.09 1.52
CA ASP A 96 -8.82 5.68 1.29
C ASP A 96 -7.85 5.01 0.28
N LEU A 97 -7.08 4.02 0.74
CA LEU A 97 -6.15 3.22 -0.07
C LEU A 97 -6.80 2.56 -1.29
N GLY A 98 -8.07 2.20 -1.17
CA GLY A 98 -8.84 1.62 -2.27
C GLY A 98 -9.33 2.66 -3.28
N SER A 99 -9.23 3.96 -3.02
CA SER A 99 -9.85 4.96 -3.89
C SER A 99 -9.05 5.20 -5.17
N TRP A 100 -9.71 5.06 -6.33
CA TRP A 100 -9.12 5.51 -7.59
C TRP A 100 -8.82 7.00 -7.61
N GLN A 101 -9.60 7.81 -6.89
CA GLN A 101 -9.32 9.25 -6.78
C GLN A 101 -7.96 9.48 -6.11
N MET A 102 -7.68 8.77 -5.01
CA MET A 102 -6.41 8.85 -4.28
C MET A 102 -5.25 8.31 -5.13
N LEU A 103 -5.40 7.11 -5.70
CA LEU A 103 -4.35 6.47 -6.49
C LEU A 103 -4.02 7.28 -7.76
N ARG A 104 -5.02 7.86 -8.42
CA ARG A 104 -4.79 8.74 -9.57
C ARG A 104 -4.10 10.05 -9.19
N ALA A 105 -4.46 10.64 -8.06
CA ALA A 105 -3.75 11.81 -7.54
C ALA A 105 -2.29 11.47 -7.21
N ALA A 106 -2.04 10.29 -6.62
CA ALA A 106 -0.69 9.81 -6.35
C ALA A 106 0.14 9.60 -7.63
N ALA A 107 -0.47 9.01 -8.67
CA ALA A 107 0.17 8.85 -9.97
C ALA A 107 0.54 10.19 -10.62
N ALA A 108 -0.39 11.15 -10.62
CA ALA A 108 -0.15 12.48 -11.18
C ALA A 108 1.00 13.19 -10.47
N GLU A 109 1.10 13.07 -9.14
CA GLU A 109 2.18 13.66 -8.34
C GLU A 109 3.58 13.17 -8.73
N VAL A 110 3.69 11.94 -9.20
CA VAL A 110 4.97 11.33 -9.61
C VAL A 110 5.18 11.35 -11.12
N GLY A 111 4.33 12.08 -11.86
CA GLY A 111 4.44 12.25 -13.32
C GLY A 111 3.94 11.07 -14.15
N LEU A 112 3.17 10.16 -13.56
CA LEU A 112 2.53 9.05 -14.26
C LEU A 112 1.19 9.48 -14.88
N ASP A 113 0.79 8.82 -15.97
CA ASP A 113 -0.56 8.97 -16.55
C ASP A 113 -1.60 8.26 -15.64
N PRO A 114 -2.50 9.01 -14.97
CA PRO A 114 -3.47 8.42 -14.05
C PRO A 114 -4.57 7.64 -14.77
N ASP A 115 -4.94 8.05 -15.98
CA ASP A 115 -6.01 7.40 -16.77
C ASP A 115 -5.50 6.10 -17.39
N GLU A 116 -4.26 6.09 -17.89
CA GLU A 116 -3.59 4.87 -18.32
C GLU A 116 -3.50 3.87 -17.17
N MET A 117 -2.97 4.30 -16.01
CA MET A 117 -2.81 3.45 -14.83
C MET A 117 -4.13 2.82 -14.38
N GLN A 118 -5.18 3.63 -14.24
CA GLN A 118 -6.50 3.14 -13.86
C GLN A 118 -6.97 2.08 -14.86
N ARG A 119 -6.93 2.42 -16.16
CA ARG A 119 -7.40 1.53 -17.21
C ARG A 119 -6.67 0.19 -17.18
N VAL A 120 -5.34 0.17 -17.23
CA VAL A 120 -4.61 -1.12 -17.31
C VAL A 120 -4.77 -1.97 -16.05
N THR A 121 -4.87 -1.34 -14.88
CA THR A 121 -5.13 -2.03 -13.61
C THR A 121 -6.52 -2.65 -13.58
N GLU A 122 -7.55 -1.90 -13.97
CA GLU A 122 -8.93 -2.42 -14.03
C GLU A 122 -9.11 -3.55 -15.05
N HIS A 123 -8.30 -3.56 -16.12
CA HIS A 123 -8.26 -4.65 -17.09
C HIS A 123 -7.46 -5.87 -16.61
N GLY A 124 -6.93 -5.83 -15.37
CA GLY A 124 -6.23 -6.95 -14.74
C GLY A 124 -4.81 -7.17 -15.25
N HIS A 125 -4.19 -6.19 -15.91
CA HIS A 125 -2.87 -6.34 -16.51
C HIS A 125 -1.79 -6.79 -15.51
N TYR A 126 -1.88 -6.33 -14.26
CA TYR A 126 -0.90 -6.63 -13.21
C TYR A 126 -1.32 -7.77 -12.27
N ARG A 127 -2.49 -8.37 -12.49
CA ARG A 127 -3.07 -9.35 -11.56
C ARG A 127 -2.16 -10.55 -11.36
N GLU A 128 -1.72 -11.16 -12.47
CA GLU A 128 -0.86 -12.35 -12.44
C GLU A 128 0.50 -12.07 -11.81
N GLY A 129 1.08 -10.89 -12.08
CA GLY A 129 2.35 -10.47 -11.47
C GLY A 129 2.25 -10.32 -9.97
N VAL A 130 1.21 -9.65 -9.47
CA VAL A 130 0.95 -9.51 -8.03
C VAL A 130 0.70 -10.88 -7.38
N ASP A 131 -0.08 -11.75 -8.01
CA ASP A 131 -0.34 -13.10 -7.50
C ASP A 131 0.95 -13.93 -7.39
N ALA A 132 1.84 -13.83 -8.38
CA ALA A 132 3.12 -14.51 -8.37
C ALA A 132 4.02 -14.03 -7.21
N GLN A 133 4.08 -12.72 -6.96
CA GLN A 133 4.86 -12.16 -5.85
C GLN A 133 4.32 -12.61 -4.48
N ILE A 134 3.00 -12.64 -4.31
CA ILE A 134 2.36 -13.13 -3.08
C ILE A 134 2.65 -14.62 -2.89
N ALA A 135 2.56 -15.43 -3.95
CA ALA A 135 2.86 -16.86 -3.90
C ALA A 135 4.33 -17.13 -3.55
N GLU A 136 5.25 -16.35 -4.13
CA GLU A 136 6.67 -16.39 -3.82
C GLU A 136 6.92 -16.10 -2.33
N ALA A 137 6.38 -15.01 -1.79
CA ALA A 137 6.51 -14.66 -0.38
C ALA A 137 6.01 -15.77 0.56
N ARG A 138 4.85 -16.37 0.23
CA ARG A 138 4.29 -17.49 1.00
C ARG A 138 5.17 -18.75 0.92
N SER A 139 5.79 -19.01 -0.23
CA SER A 139 6.72 -20.15 -0.38
C SER A 139 7.97 -20.00 0.49
N MET A 140 8.33 -18.76 0.83
CA MET A 140 9.41 -18.42 1.77
C MET A 140 8.97 -18.42 3.24
N GLY A 141 7.69 -18.72 3.52
CA GLY A 141 7.15 -18.77 4.89
C GLY A 141 6.71 -17.42 5.45
N ILE A 142 6.55 -16.39 4.61
CA ILE A 142 5.99 -15.09 5.03
C ILE A 142 4.47 -15.23 5.19
N THR A 143 3.94 -14.85 6.35
CA THR A 143 2.51 -14.99 6.74
C THR A 143 1.93 -13.71 7.30
#